data_AF-A0A352RVE5-F1
#
_entry.id   AF-A0A352RVE5-F1
#
_cell.length_a   1.000
_cell.length_b   1.000
_cell.length_c   1.000
_cell.angle_alpha   90.00
_cell.angle_beta   90.00
_cell.angle_gamma   90.00
#
_symmetry.space_group_name_H-M   'P 1'
#
loop_
_entity.id
_entity.type
_entity.pdbx_description
1 polymer ?
#
loop_
_entity_poly.entity_id
_entity_poly.type
_entity_poly.pdbx_seq_one_letter_code
_entity_poly.pdbx_strand_id
1 'polypeptide(L)'
;MGKLTFGGAAFQISALALLFGGGTGLPLLLGFLTLQGAAAALLGLALWRLLPRRFRTPFVWSYGYLAAFCFFVPAGGVLVCMGSLLFSKLFPRRGSNSGIASVALPEFVTHLIQRVTHGGGARLRAQLGNTRAPLPERMTALVAMQSMPTRTASPVLRELLADSTDDIRLLAYGMLDGAEKQLTQKILAELPRLESADSPQARGEINQRLADLYWELIYQNLVQGDVYRYTASQVERYASAALEIDGNIAALWYMRGRLALTRNAPAEAREFLARAEALGFARDRVLPLLAEAAYLERDYATVRRLMADFDSPSPLPLVRPLLRYWQS
;
A
#
# COMPACT_ATOMS: atom_id res chain seq x y z
N MET A 1 31.75 -39.39 24.30
CA MET A 1 32.27 -38.78 23.04
C MET A 1 33.75 -39.06 22.89
N GLY A 2 34.61 -38.60 23.82
CA GLY A 2 36.07 -38.76 23.71
C GLY A 2 36.59 -40.19 23.51
N LYS A 3 35.97 -41.21 24.13
CA LYS A 3 36.40 -42.60 23.99
C LYS A 3 36.24 -43.16 22.55
N LEU A 4 35.21 -42.73 21.81
CA LEU A 4 34.95 -43.17 20.44
C LEU A 4 35.88 -42.48 19.43
N THR A 5 36.12 -41.18 19.62
CA THR A 5 37.04 -40.41 18.76
C THR A 5 38.49 -40.82 19.01
N PHE A 6 38.88 -41.08 20.26
CA PHE A 6 40.23 -41.52 20.60
C PHE A 6 40.49 -42.95 20.10
N GLY A 7 39.52 -43.87 20.25
CA GLY A 7 39.61 -45.21 19.69
C GLY A 7 39.68 -45.20 18.15
N GLY A 8 38.83 -44.41 17.49
CA GLY A 8 38.86 -44.26 16.03
C GLY A 8 40.17 -43.66 15.52
N ALA A 9 40.72 -42.65 16.19
CA ALA A 9 42.01 -42.05 15.83
C ALA A 9 43.18 -43.04 16.04
N ALA A 10 43.16 -43.80 17.15
CA ALA A 10 44.17 -44.83 17.41
C ALA A 10 44.15 -45.93 16.33
N PHE A 11 42.96 -46.38 15.91
CA PHE A 11 42.85 -47.34 14.80
C PHE A 11 43.31 -46.76 13.46
N GLN A 12 43.04 -45.49 13.16
CA GLN A 12 43.58 -44.84 11.94
C GLN A 12 45.11 -44.73 11.98
N ILE A 13 45.70 -44.36 13.12
CA ILE A 13 47.16 -44.26 13.27
C ILE A 13 47.80 -45.63 13.11
N SER A 14 47.24 -46.68 13.71
CA SER A 14 47.72 -48.05 13.55
C SER A 14 47.56 -48.56 12.11
N ALA A 15 46.49 -48.18 11.41
CA ALA A 15 46.30 -48.52 10.00
C ALA A 15 47.34 -47.81 9.12
N LEU A 16 47.58 -46.52 9.35
CA LEU A 16 48.62 -45.78 8.65
C LEU A 16 50.01 -46.36 8.94
N ALA A 17 50.30 -46.71 10.19
CA ALA A 17 51.58 -47.30 10.60
C ALA A 17 51.82 -48.68 9.94
N LEU A 18 50.78 -49.50 9.80
CA LEU A 18 50.84 -50.76 9.04
C LEU A 18 51.17 -50.53 7.55
N LEU A 19 50.68 -49.44 6.96
CA LEU A 19 50.97 -49.07 5.57
C LEU A 19 52.42 -48.59 5.38
N PHE A 20 52.98 -47.90 6.37
CA PHE A 20 54.40 -47.46 6.37
C PHE A 20 55.39 -48.59 6.74
N GLY A 21 54.91 -49.75 7.19
CA GLY A 21 55.72 -50.92 7.52
C GLY A 21 56.35 -51.67 6.33
N GLY A 22 56.18 -51.18 5.09
CA GLY A 22 56.96 -51.59 3.91
C GLY A 22 56.66 -52.98 3.31
N GLY A 23 55.63 -53.69 3.77
CA GLY A 23 55.25 -55.00 3.24
C GLY A 23 54.13 -54.92 2.19
N THR A 24 54.32 -55.55 1.02
CA THR A 24 53.36 -55.58 -0.10
C THR A 24 52.52 -56.86 -0.17
N GLY A 25 52.31 -57.53 0.96
CA GLY A 25 51.53 -58.77 1.03
C GLY A 25 50.01 -58.51 1.06
N LEU A 26 49.24 -59.36 0.37
CA LEU A 26 47.77 -59.42 0.49
C LEU A 26 47.24 -59.39 1.93
N PRO A 27 47.83 -60.10 2.93
CA PRO A 27 47.34 -60.05 4.31
C PRO A 27 47.52 -58.68 4.98
N LEU A 28 48.57 -57.91 4.60
CA LEU A 28 48.77 -56.55 5.11
C LEU A 28 47.72 -55.59 4.55
N LEU A 29 47.37 -55.74 3.26
CA LEU A 29 46.31 -54.95 2.64
C LEU A 29 44.94 -55.22 3.28
N LEU A 30 44.61 -56.49 3.53
CA LEU A 30 43.38 -56.87 4.21
C LEU A 30 43.36 -56.38 5.67
N GLY A 31 44.50 -56.47 6.36
CA GLY A 31 44.67 -55.90 7.71
C GLY A 31 44.45 -54.38 7.72
N PHE A 32 45.01 -53.65 6.75
CA PHE A 32 44.80 -52.22 6.61
C PHE A 32 43.33 -51.87 6.36
N LEU A 33 42.68 -52.54 5.39
CA LEU A 33 41.29 -52.25 5.03
C LEU A 33 40.31 -52.53 6.18
N THR A 34 40.53 -53.62 6.93
CA THR A 34 39.70 -53.95 8.09
C THR A 34 39.88 -52.93 9.21
N LEU A 35 41.11 -52.53 9.51
CA LEU A 35 41.40 -51.55 10.55
C LEU A 35 40.90 -50.14 10.18
N GLN A 36 41.06 -49.75 8.91
CA GLN A 36 40.56 -48.50 8.36
C GLN A 36 39.03 -48.47 8.32
N GLY A 37 38.39 -49.59 7.99
CA GLY A 37 36.94 -49.75 8.04
C GLY A 37 36.38 -49.57 9.46
N ALA A 38 37.01 -50.22 10.44
CA ALA A 38 36.65 -50.07 11.84
C ALA A 38 36.83 -48.62 12.34
N ALA A 39 37.93 -47.98 11.95
CA ALA A 39 38.20 -46.60 12.30
C ALA A 39 37.18 -45.63 11.69
N ALA A 40 36.84 -45.81 10.42
CA ALA A 40 35.85 -45.00 9.71
C ALA A 40 34.44 -45.14 10.29
N ALA A 41 34.03 -46.35 10.69
CA ALA A 41 32.75 -46.57 11.36
C ALA A 41 32.67 -45.85 12.72
N LEU A 42 33.73 -45.94 13.53
CA LEU A 42 33.77 -45.28 14.84
C LEU A 42 33.78 -43.75 14.74
N LEU A 43 34.58 -43.20 13.82
CA LEU A 43 34.65 -41.76 13.57
C LEU A 43 33.37 -41.21 12.94
N GLY A 44 32.79 -41.96 12.00
CA GLY A 44 31.49 -41.65 11.40
C GLY A 44 30.38 -41.58 12.46
N LEU A 45 30.38 -42.51 13.42
CA LEU A 45 29.40 -42.52 14.51
C LEU A 45 29.57 -41.31 15.44
N ALA A 46 30.80 -40.95 15.75
CA ALA A 46 31.10 -39.80 16.59
C ALA A 46 30.64 -38.49 15.92
N LEU A 47 30.94 -38.30 14.64
CA LEU A 47 30.55 -37.12 13.88
C LEU A 47 29.02 -37.06 13.67
N TRP A 48 28.36 -38.19 13.42
CA TRP A 48 26.89 -38.22 13.31
C TRP A 48 26.20 -37.80 14.63
N ARG A 49 26.77 -38.19 15.78
CA ARG A 49 26.27 -37.74 17.09
C ARG A 49 26.55 -36.26 17.37
N LEU A 50 27.53 -35.64 16.71
CA LEU A 50 27.82 -34.20 16.78
C LEU A 50 26.91 -33.37 15.86
N LEU A 51 26.33 -33.98 14.83
CA LEU A 51 25.46 -33.31 13.87
C LEU A 51 24.16 -32.78 14.53
N PRO A 52 23.65 -31.59 14.14
CA PRO A 52 22.35 -31.07 14.59
C PRO A 52 21.19 -32.03 14.23
N ARG A 53 20.16 -32.12 15.09
CA ARG A 53 19.04 -33.07 14.95
C ARG A 53 18.39 -33.08 13.56
N ARG A 54 18.31 -31.92 12.90
CA ARG A 54 17.78 -31.74 11.53
C ARG A 54 18.51 -32.51 10.44
N PHE A 55 19.80 -32.82 10.61
CA PHE A 55 20.62 -33.53 9.62
C PHE A 55 20.82 -35.00 9.97
N ARG A 56 20.13 -35.52 10.99
CA ARG A 56 20.25 -36.93 11.41
C ARG A 56 19.31 -37.88 10.67
N THR A 57 18.44 -37.34 9.83
CA THR A 57 17.38 -38.08 9.13
C THR A 57 17.56 -37.97 7.62
N PRO A 58 17.55 -39.08 6.87
CA PRO A 58 17.49 -40.48 7.31
C PRO A 58 18.84 -40.98 7.87
N PHE A 59 18.78 -41.85 8.89
CA PHE A 59 19.97 -42.36 9.61
C PHE A 59 20.96 -43.06 8.68
N VAL A 60 20.48 -44.02 7.88
CA VAL A 60 21.31 -44.90 7.05
C VAL A 60 22.16 -44.10 6.06
N TRP A 61 21.56 -43.14 5.36
CA TRP A 61 22.27 -42.32 4.38
C TRP A 61 23.22 -41.32 5.02
N SER A 62 22.80 -40.68 6.12
CA SER A 62 23.63 -39.68 6.80
C SER A 62 24.85 -40.31 7.46
N TYR A 63 24.67 -41.44 8.14
CA TYR A 63 25.75 -42.20 8.75
C TYR A 63 26.63 -42.86 7.68
N GLY A 64 26.02 -43.48 6.66
CA GLY A 64 26.73 -44.15 5.57
C GLY A 64 27.64 -43.19 4.80
N TYR A 65 27.15 -41.99 4.48
CA TYR A 65 27.97 -40.95 3.84
C TYR A 65 29.18 -40.59 4.70
N LEU A 66 28.98 -40.37 6.00
CA LEU A 66 30.03 -39.91 6.90
C LEU A 66 31.09 -40.99 7.16
N ALA A 67 30.65 -42.24 7.30
CA ALA A 67 31.54 -43.39 7.41
C ALA A 67 32.33 -43.62 6.11
N ALA A 68 31.67 -43.59 4.94
CA ALA A 68 32.34 -43.71 3.66
C ALA A 68 33.36 -42.58 3.43
N PHE A 69 33.00 -41.35 3.77
CA PHE A 69 33.89 -40.20 3.64
C PHE A 69 35.13 -40.33 4.54
N CYS A 70 34.98 -40.80 5.78
CA CYS A 70 36.10 -41.07 6.67
C CYS A 70 36.95 -42.27 6.24
N PHE A 71 36.38 -43.21 5.48
CA PHE A 71 37.10 -44.36 4.96
C PHE A 71 38.02 -43.97 3.79
N PHE A 72 37.48 -43.24 2.80
CA PHE A 72 38.21 -42.84 1.59
C PHE A 72 39.24 -41.72 1.82
N VAL A 73 39.02 -40.85 2.82
CA VAL A 73 39.95 -39.77 3.17
C VAL A 73 40.39 -39.94 4.63
N PRO A 74 41.38 -40.81 4.91
CA PRO A 74 41.91 -41.00 6.25
C PRO A 74 42.43 -39.66 6.83
N ALA A 75 42.16 -39.40 8.12
CA ALA A 75 42.43 -38.13 8.83
C ALA A 75 41.75 -36.86 8.28
N GLY A 76 41.80 -36.60 6.97
CA GLY A 76 41.24 -35.41 6.34
C GLY A 76 39.71 -35.34 6.43
N GLY A 77 39.02 -36.48 6.32
CA GLY A 77 37.56 -36.51 6.38
C GLY A 77 36.99 -35.95 7.68
N VAL A 78 37.63 -36.28 8.82
CA VAL A 78 37.21 -35.78 10.13
C VAL A 78 37.45 -34.27 10.27
N LEU A 79 38.61 -33.79 9.82
CA LEU A 79 38.97 -32.37 9.90
C LEU A 79 38.00 -31.50 9.07
N VAL A 80 37.68 -31.93 7.85
CA VAL A 80 36.74 -31.21 6.97
C VAL A 80 35.34 -31.15 7.59
N CYS A 81 34.85 -32.28 8.12
CA CYS A 81 33.53 -32.30 8.77
C CYS A 81 33.48 -31.42 10.04
N MET A 82 34.54 -31.46 10.86
CA MET A 82 34.62 -30.63 12.07
C MET A 82 34.68 -29.13 11.72
N GLY A 83 35.48 -28.76 10.71
CA GLY A 83 35.59 -27.40 10.20
C GLY A 83 34.25 -26.88 9.66
N SER A 84 33.52 -27.69 8.90
CA SER A 84 32.19 -27.34 8.39
C SER A 84 31.17 -27.09 9.53
N LEU A 85 31.17 -27.94 10.55
CA LEU A 85 30.31 -27.75 11.73
C LEU A 85 30.66 -26.48 12.51
N LEU A 86 31.96 -26.17 12.64
CA LEU A 86 32.42 -24.95 13.29
C LEU A 86 32.05 -23.71 12.49
N PHE A 87 32.22 -23.74 11.17
CA PHE A 87 31.82 -22.67 10.26
C PHE A 87 30.32 -22.40 10.31
N SER A 88 29.50 -23.45 10.33
CA SER A 88 28.04 -23.35 10.49
C SER A 88 27.60 -22.76 11.84
N LYS A 89 28.41 -22.91 12.90
CA LYS A 89 28.15 -22.27 14.20
C LYS A 89 28.60 -20.81 14.24
N LEU A 90 29.74 -20.50 13.64
CA LEU A 90 30.30 -19.14 13.61
C LEU A 90 29.51 -18.19 12.70
N PHE A 91 28.87 -18.72 11.65
CA PHE A 91 28.06 -17.95 10.71
C PHE A 91 26.58 -18.38 10.77
N PRO A 92 25.80 -17.89 11.75
CA PRO A 92 24.37 -18.18 11.83
C PRO A 92 23.62 -17.61 10.61
N ARG A 93 22.81 -18.46 9.99
CA ARG A 93 22.00 -18.14 8.81
C ARG A 93 20.99 -17.03 9.16
N ARG A 94 20.98 -15.92 8.40
CA ARG A 94 19.94 -14.88 8.47
C ARG A 94 18.56 -15.53 8.31
N GLY A 95 17.64 -15.17 9.20
CA GLY A 95 16.33 -15.81 9.37
C GLY A 95 15.56 -15.99 8.06
N SER A 96 14.83 -17.10 7.97
CA SER A 96 13.88 -17.39 6.91
C SER A 96 12.85 -16.27 6.83
N ASN A 97 12.68 -15.70 5.63
CA ASN A 97 11.73 -14.64 5.33
C ASN A 97 10.31 -15.23 5.28
N SER A 98 9.72 -15.47 6.45
CA SER A 98 8.35 -15.97 6.64
C SER A 98 7.29 -14.91 6.31
N GLY A 99 7.41 -14.26 5.15
CA GLY A 99 6.48 -13.24 4.65
C GLY A 99 6.28 -13.28 3.14
N ILE A 100 6.92 -14.21 2.42
CA ILE A 100 6.73 -14.36 0.97
C ILE A 100 5.82 -15.57 0.74
N ALA A 101 4.53 -15.31 0.54
CA ALA A 101 3.57 -16.27 0.02
C ALA A 101 3.37 -15.99 -1.48
N SER A 102 3.31 -17.04 -2.30
CA SER A 102 2.90 -16.88 -3.69
C SER A 102 1.39 -16.60 -3.73
N VAL A 103 1.03 -15.33 -3.87
CA VAL A 103 -0.35 -14.93 -4.16
C VAL A 103 -0.57 -15.14 -5.67
N ALA A 104 -1.74 -15.67 -6.06
CA ALA A 104 -2.10 -15.76 -7.47
C ALA A 104 -1.99 -14.37 -8.12
N LEU A 105 -1.44 -14.30 -9.33
CA LEU A 105 -1.37 -13.04 -10.07
C LEU A 105 -2.81 -12.48 -10.17
N PRO A 106 -3.10 -11.28 -9.65
CA PRO A 106 -4.42 -10.70 -9.82
C PRO A 106 -4.72 -10.59 -11.32
N GLU A 107 -5.89 -11.04 -11.76
CA GLU A 107 -6.31 -10.85 -13.15
C GLU A 107 -6.38 -9.34 -13.42
N PHE A 108 -5.62 -8.92 -14.43
CA PHE A 108 -5.48 -7.52 -14.78
C PHE A 108 -6.78 -7.06 -15.45
N VAL A 109 -7.66 -6.44 -14.66
CA VAL A 109 -8.93 -5.91 -15.15
C VAL A 109 -8.68 -4.65 -15.98
N THR A 110 -8.56 -4.80 -17.29
CA THR A 110 -8.20 -3.71 -18.22
C THR A 110 -9.21 -2.56 -18.26
N HIS A 111 -10.47 -2.78 -17.88
CA HIS A 111 -11.49 -1.73 -17.82
C HIS A 111 -11.39 -0.82 -16.59
N LEU A 112 -10.61 -1.20 -15.57
CA LEU A 112 -10.28 -0.37 -14.40
C LEU A 112 -9.01 0.46 -14.62
N ILE A 113 -8.31 0.25 -15.74
CA ILE A 113 -7.28 1.17 -16.19
C ILE A 113 -7.99 2.43 -16.68
N GLN A 114 -8.27 3.36 -15.76
CA GLN A 114 -8.18 4.75 -16.16
C GLN A 114 -6.76 4.92 -16.68
N ARG A 115 -6.59 4.95 -18.02
CA ARG A 115 -5.38 5.54 -18.59
C ARG A 115 -5.43 6.98 -18.13
N VAL A 116 -4.83 7.24 -16.98
CA VAL A 116 -4.51 8.59 -16.56
C VAL A 116 -3.42 9.01 -17.54
N THR A 117 -3.84 9.45 -18.72
CA THR A 117 -2.99 10.22 -19.61
C THR A 117 -2.71 11.49 -18.85
N HIS A 118 -1.65 11.45 -18.03
CA HIS A 118 -1.16 12.61 -17.32
C HIS A 118 -0.91 13.69 -18.38
N GLY A 119 -1.60 14.82 -18.26
CA GLY A 119 -1.53 15.92 -19.23
C GLY A 119 -2.59 15.92 -20.33
N GLY A 120 -3.45 14.91 -20.47
CA GLY A 120 -4.56 14.94 -21.43
C GLY A 120 -5.50 16.12 -21.18
N GLY A 121 -5.96 16.27 -19.93
CA GLY A 121 -6.76 17.41 -19.51
C GLY A 121 -6.04 18.75 -19.59
N ALA A 122 -4.74 18.79 -19.29
CA ALA A 122 -3.94 20.01 -19.38
C ALA A 122 -3.77 20.48 -20.85
N ARG A 123 -3.58 19.52 -21.77
CA ARG A 123 -3.52 19.78 -23.21
C ARG A 123 -4.86 20.26 -23.76
N LEU A 124 -5.96 19.60 -23.37
CA LEU A 124 -7.31 20.03 -23.75
C LEU A 124 -7.61 21.43 -23.24
N ARG A 125 -7.30 21.71 -21.96
CA ARG A 125 -7.43 23.06 -21.39
C ARG A 125 -6.60 24.09 -22.15
N ALA A 126 -5.34 23.79 -22.46
CA ALA A 126 -4.46 24.69 -23.21
C ALA A 126 -4.97 24.94 -24.64
N GLN A 127 -5.50 23.91 -25.29
CA GLN A 127 -6.09 24.01 -26.63
C GLN A 127 -7.37 24.85 -26.63
N LEU A 128 -8.22 24.67 -25.62
CA LEU A 128 -9.45 25.44 -25.45
C LEU A 128 -9.18 26.91 -25.13
N GLY A 129 -8.17 27.18 -24.30
CA GLY A 129 -7.70 28.53 -23.97
C GLY A 129 -6.97 29.24 -25.10
N ASN A 130 -6.51 28.53 -26.14
CA ASN A 130 -5.92 29.14 -27.31
C ASN A 130 -7.01 29.68 -28.25
N THR A 131 -7.42 30.93 -28.04
CA THR A 131 -8.42 31.62 -28.88
C THR A 131 -8.01 31.79 -30.34
N ARG A 132 -6.72 31.63 -30.66
CA ARG A 132 -6.21 31.69 -32.04
C ARG A 132 -6.28 30.34 -32.78
N ALA A 133 -6.60 29.25 -32.09
CA ALA A 133 -6.73 27.94 -32.72
C ALA A 133 -7.98 27.86 -33.60
N PRO A 134 -7.97 27.06 -34.70
CA PRO A 134 -9.14 26.86 -35.53
C PRO A 134 -10.34 26.35 -34.74
N LEU A 135 -11.54 26.86 -35.04
CA LEU A 135 -12.78 26.48 -34.36
C LEU A 135 -13.03 24.96 -34.33
N PRO A 136 -12.85 24.19 -35.42
CA PRO A 136 -13.09 22.74 -35.40
C PRO A 136 -12.19 21.97 -34.41
N GLU A 137 -10.95 22.43 -34.22
CA GLU A 137 -10.03 21.83 -33.27
C GLU A 137 -10.45 22.12 -31.81
N ARG A 138 -10.85 23.37 -31.54
CA ARG A 138 -11.38 23.78 -30.23
C ARG A 138 -12.67 23.04 -29.90
N MET A 139 -13.56 22.86 -30.86
CA MET A 139 -14.80 22.09 -30.70
C MET A 139 -14.51 20.62 -30.43
N THR A 140 -13.54 20.02 -31.13
CA THR A 140 -13.12 18.63 -30.87
C THR A 140 -12.55 18.48 -29.46
N ALA A 141 -11.76 19.45 -29.00
CA ALA A 141 -11.26 19.48 -27.63
C ALA A 141 -12.41 19.59 -26.61
N LEU A 142 -13.43 20.41 -26.90
CA LEU A 142 -14.60 20.58 -26.04
C LEU A 142 -15.45 19.30 -25.94
N VAL A 143 -15.64 18.59 -27.06
CA VAL A 143 -16.31 17.29 -27.07
C VAL A 143 -15.49 16.25 -26.29
N ALA A 144 -14.16 16.24 -26.44
CA ALA A 144 -13.30 15.35 -25.67
C ALA A 144 -13.41 15.57 -24.15
N MET A 145 -13.68 16.81 -23.71
CA MET A 145 -13.92 17.13 -22.29
C MET A 145 -15.15 16.42 -21.70
N GLN A 146 -16.14 16.01 -22.51
CA GLN A 146 -17.33 15.28 -22.01
C GLN A 146 -16.96 13.95 -21.36
N SER A 147 -15.87 13.32 -21.81
CA SER A 147 -15.39 12.05 -21.25
C SER A 147 -14.63 12.22 -19.93
N MET A 148 -14.30 13.46 -19.55
CA MET A 148 -13.55 13.73 -18.32
C MET A 148 -14.49 13.76 -17.10
N PRO A 149 -13.98 13.42 -15.91
CA PRO A 149 -14.75 13.60 -14.68
C PRO A 149 -15.20 15.05 -14.53
N THR A 150 -16.48 15.25 -14.20
CA THR A 150 -17.11 16.58 -14.10
C THR A 150 -16.35 17.52 -13.19
N ARG A 151 -15.82 17.04 -12.05
CA ARG A 151 -14.99 17.89 -11.14
C ARG A 151 -13.79 18.56 -11.82
N THR A 152 -13.23 17.91 -12.84
CA THR A 152 -12.06 18.39 -13.58
C THR A 152 -12.48 19.24 -14.76
N ALA A 153 -13.62 18.91 -15.38
CA ALA A 153 -14.16 19.62 -16.53
C ALA A 153 -14.84 20.94 -16.14
N SER A 154 -15.65 20.97 -15.07
CA SER A 154 -16.47 22.13 -14.69
C SER A 154 -15.68 23.44 -14.58
N PRO A 155 -14.51 23.50 -13.92
CA PRO A 155 -13.75 24.75 -13.88
C PRO A 155 -13.36 25.28 -15.28
N VAL A 156 -12.97 24.38 -16.19
CA VAL A 156 -12.61 24.74 -17.57
C VAL A 156 -13.84 25.18 -18.36
N LEU A 157 -14.95 24.43 -18.26
CA LEU A 157 -16.20 24.78 -18.94
C LEU A 157 -16.72 26.16 -18.50
N ARG A 158 -16.54 26.50 -17.23
CA ARG A 158 -16.90 27.82 -16.70
C ARG A 158 -16.05 28.95 -17.27
N GLU A 159 -14.75 28.73 -17.41
CA GLU A 159 -13.86 29.69 -18.07
C GLU A 159 -14.32 29.95 -19.52
N LEU A 160 -14.82 28.93 -20.20
CA LEU A 160 -15.36 29.03 -21.57
C LEU A 160 -16.70 29.75 -21.68
N LEU A 161 -17.40 30.01 -20.58
CA LEU A 161 -18.62 30.82 -20.63
C LEU A 161 -18.33 32.27 -21.05
N ALA A 162 -17.10 32.74 -20.81
CA ALA A 162 -16.64 34.06 -21.23
C ALA A 162 -15.97 34.05 -22.62
N ASP A 163 -15.98 32.93 -23.36
CA ASP A 163 -15.32 32.83 -24.66
C ASP A 163 -15.95 33.76 -25.70
N SER A 164 -15.16 34.24 -26.66
CA SER A 164 -15.63 35.10 -27.75
C SER A 164 -16.55 34.37 -28.75
N THR A 165 -16.41 33.04 -28.86
CA THR A 165 -17.18 32.24 -29.81
C THR A 165 -18.45 31.70 -29.17
N ASP A 166 -19.60 31.98 -29.80
CA ASP A 166 -20.92 31.63 -29.26
C ASP A 166 -21.14 30.11 -29.17
N ASP A 167 -20.75 29.34 -30.19
CA ASP A 167 -20.89 27.88 -30.20
C ASP A 167 -20.16 27.20 -29.03
N ILE A 168 -18.97 27.70 -28.69
CA ILE A 168 -18.16 27.19 -27.56
C ILE A 168 -18.86 27.50 -26.25
N ARG A 169 -19.36 28.74 -26.09
CA ARG A 169 -20.10 29.17 -24.91
C ARG A 169 -21.37 28.34 -24.72
N LEU A 170 -22.14 28.14 -25.78
CA LEU A 170 -23.41 27.42 -25.74
C LEU A 170 -23.20 25.94 -25.40
N LEU A 171 -22.20 25.30 -26.01
CA LEU A 171 -21.88 23.90 -25.71
C LEU A 171 -21.35 23.75 -24.27
N ALA A 172 -20.50 24.64 -23.80
CA ALA A 172 -20.01 24.64 -22.42
C ALA A 172 -21.16 24.84 -21.41
N TYR A 173 -22.09 25.75 -21.71
CA TYR A 173 -23.30 25.95 -20.91
C TYR A 173 -24.15 24.68 -20.86
N GLY A 174 -24.46 24.08 -22.02
CA GLY A 174 -25.26 22.85 -22.09
C GLY A 174 -24.63 21.68 -21.34
N MET A 175 -23.29 21.56 -21.35
CA MET A 175 -22.58 20.53 -20.59
C MET A 175 -22.66 20.76 -19.07
N LEU A 176 -22.52 22.00 -18.60
CA LEU A 176 -22.65 22.34 -17.19
C LEU A 176 -24.09 22.15 -16.68
N ASP A 177 -25.07 22.68 -17.42
CA ASP A 177 -26.49 22.56 -17.12
C ASP A 177 -26.96 21.09 -17.13
N GLY A 178 -26.47 20.29 -18.08
CA GLY A 178 -26.75 18.86 -18.12
C GLY A 178 -26.24 18.12 -16.87
N ALA A 179 -25.01 18.42 -16.44
CA ALA A 179 -24.43 17.81 -15.23
C ALA A 179 -25.18 18.24 -13.95
N GLU A 180 -25.53 19.51 -13.83
CA GLU A 180 -26.34 20.03 -12.72
C GLU A 180 -27.72 19.36 -12.68
N LYS A 181 -28.44 19.34 -13.82
CA LYS A 181 -29.77 18.71 -13.92
C LYS A 181 -29.75 17.24 -13.54
N GLN A 182 -28.72 16.49 -13.91
CA GLN A 182 -28.61 15.07 -13.54
C GLN A 182 -28.55 14.87 -12.02
N LEU A 183 -27.84 15.72 -11.28
CA LEU A 183 -27.78 15.64 -9.82
C LEU A 183 -29.08 16.16 -9.19
N THR A 184 -29.63 17.27 -9.70
CA THR A 184 -30.89 17.84 -9.22
C THR A 184 -32.05 16.87 -9.39
N GLN A 185 -32.13 16.14 -10.51
CA GLN A 185 -33.16 15.10 -10.70
C GLN A 185 -33.06 13.98 -9.67
N LYS A 186 -31.84 13.55 -9.31
CA LYS A 186 -31.64 12.54 -8.26
C LYS A 186 -32.10 13.07 -6.90
N ILE A 187 -31.80 14.33 -6.59
CA ILE A 187 -32.25 14.98 -5.35
C ILE A 187 -33.78 15.00 -5.30
N LEU A 188 -34.43 15.46 -6.38
CA LEU A 188 -35.89 15.53 -6.46
C LEU A 188 -36.56 14.15 -6.38
N ALA A 189 -35.90 13.09 -6.83
CA ALA A 189 -36.39 11.72 -6.70
C ALA A 189 -36.25 11.16 -5.27
N GLU A 190 -35.24 11.60 -4.50
CA GLU A 190 -35.01 11.14 -3.12
C GLU A 190 -35.86 11.89 -2.09
N LEU A 191 -36.22 13.15 -2.33
CA LEU A 191 -37.01 13.95 -1.37
C LEU A 191 -38.35 13.30 -0.95
N PRO A 192 -39.21 12.79 -1.87
CA PRO A 192 -40.45 12.14 -1.47
C PRO A 192 -40.24 10.88 -0.62
N ARG A 193 -39.11 10.19 -0.82
CA ARG A 193 -38.77 8.99 -0.03
C ARG A 193 -38.50 9.34 1.42
N LEU A 194 -37.94 10.52 1.68
CA LEU A 194 -37.71 11.01 3.05
C LEU A 194 -39.05 11.28 3.76
N GLU A 195 -40.04 11.82 3.05
CA GLU A 195 -41.37 12.10 3.59
C GLU A 195 -42.14 10.81 3.90
N SER A 196 -41.98 9.78 3.07
CA SER A 196 -42.64 8.49 3.22
C SER A 196 -41.87 7.46 4.06
N ALA A 197 -40.79 7.87 4.75
CA ALA A 197 -39.94 6.93 5.46
C ALA A 197 -40.49 6.60 6.85
N ASP A 198 -40.87 5.33 7.05
CA ASP A 198 -41.53 4.87 8.27
C ASP A 198 -40.57 4.57 9.43
N SER A 199 -39.28 4.32 9.15
CA SER A 199 -38.29 3.97 10.17
C SER A 199 -37.21 5.05 10.36
N PRO A 200 -36.72 5.27 11.59
CA PRO A 200 -35.61 6.18 11.85
C PRO A 200 -34.35 5.83 11.05
N GLN A 201 -34.07 4.53 10.87
CA GLN A 201 -32.93 4.04 10.11
C GLN A 201 -33.06 4.39 8.62
N ALA A 202 -34.23 4.15 8.01
CA ALA A 202 -34.48 4.52 6.61
C ALA A 202 -34.37 6.05 6.42
N ARG A 203 -34.89 6.83 7.38
CA ARG A 203 -34.71 8.30 7.37
C ARG A 203 -33.23 8.70 7.43
N GLY A 204 -32.43 8.04 8.28
CA GLY A 204 -30.99 8.25 8.36
C GLY A 204 -30.27 7.99 7.04
N GLU A 205 -30.54 6.85 6.40
CA GLU A 205 -29.96 6.46 5.11
C GLU A 205 -30.34 7.44 3.99
N ILE A 206 -31.61 7.87 3.93
CA ILE A 206 -32.08 8.83 2.92
C ILE A 206 -31.46 10.23 3.17
N ASN A 207 -31.36 10.65 4.44
CA ASN A 207 -30.67 11.89 4.79
C ASN A 207 -29.18 11.83 4.39
N GLN A 208 -28.49 10.71 4.64
CA GLN A 208 -27.11 10.53 4.18
C GLN A 208 -27.03 10.66 2.65
N ARG A 209 -27.94 9.99 1.93
CA ARG A 209 -27.99 10.05 0.47
C ARG A 209 -28.21 11.47 -0.06
N LEU A 210 -29.11 12.24 0.56
CA LEU A 210 -29.35 13.63 0.20
C LEU A 210 -28.10 14.48 0.48
N ALA A 211 -27.45 14.30 1.63
CA ALA A 211 -26.20 15.00 1.94
C ALA A 211 -25.12 14.72 0.90
N ASP A 212 -24.94 13.46 0.49
CA ASP A 212 -23.99 13.07 -0.56
C ASP A 212 -24.31 13.73 -1.91
N LEU A 213 -25.59 13.77 -2.31
CA LEU A 213 -26.00 14.37 -3.59
C LEU A 213 -25.81 15.89 -3.62
N TYR A 214 -26.19 16.59 -2.55
CA TYR A 214 -25.94 18.03 -2.42
C TYR A 214 -24.43 18.32 -2.33
N TRP A 215 -23.67 17.47 -1.64
CA TRP A 215 -22.22 17.60 -1.57
C TRP A 215 -21.57 17.41 -2.94
N GLU A 216 -22.09 16.50 -3.76
CA GLU A 216 -21.56 16.26 -5.10
C GLU A 216 -21.71 17.49 -6.02
N LEU A 217 -22.79 18.27 -5.89
CA LEU A 217 -22.94 19.56 -6.58
C LEU A 217 -21.80 20.54 -6.21
N ILE A 218 -21.43 20.59 -4.94
CA ILE A 218 -20.31 21.41 -4.45
C ILE A 218 -18.98 20.84 -4.94
N TYR A 219 -18.77 19.53 -4.77
CA TYR A 219 -17.53 18.85 -5.06
C TYR A 219 -17.17 18.89 -6.56
N GLN A 220 -18.17 18.80 -7.44
CA GLN A 220 -18.01 18.94 -8.89
C GLN A 220 -17.94 20.39 -9.35
N ASN A 221 -17.97 21.37 -8.44
CA ASN A 221 -18.02 22.80 -8.74
C ASN A 221 -19.15 23.09 -9.74
N LEU A 222 -20.38 22.65 -9.46
CA LEU A 222 -21.58 22.89 -10.29
C LEU A 222 -22.43 24.06 -9.77
N VAL A 223 -22.31 24.40 -8.49
CA VAL A 223 -23.00 25.54 -7.87
C VAL A 223 -22.02 26.64 -7.44
N GLN A 224 -22.45 27.91 -7.50
CA GLN A 224 -21.67 29.09 -7.12
C GLN A 224 -22.51 30.15 -6.39
N GLY A 225 -21.85 31.12 -5.77
CA GLY A 225 -22.52 32.27 -5.14
C GLY A 225 -23.58 31.85 -4.13
N ASP A 226 -24.79 32.38 -4.27
CA ASP A 226 -25.89 32.10 -3.34
C ASP A 226 -26.43 30.67 -3.47
N VAL A 227 -26.40 30.09 -4.68
CA VAL A 227 -26.77 28.68 -4.87
C VAL A 227 -25.81 27.78 -4.11
N TYR A 228 -24.51 28.07 -4.14
CA TYR A 228 -23.53 27.34 -3.32
C TYR A 228 -23.87 27.41 -1.83
N ARG A 229 -24.22 28.59 -1.31
CA ARG A 229 -24.55 28.77 0.12
C ARG A 229 -25.79 27.97 0.50
N TYR A 230 -26.81 27.97 -0.35
CA TYR A 230 -28.00 27.14 -0.17
C TYR A 230 -27.66 25.64 -0.21
N THR A 231 -26.90 25.19 -1.20
CA THR A 231 -26.48 23.79 -1.32
C THR A 231 -25.67 23.36 -0.09
N ALA A 232 -24.75 24.20 0.39
CA ALA A 232 -23.96 23.94 1.59
C ALA A 232 -24.82 23.82 2.85
N SER A 233 -25.86 24.65 2.99
CA SER A 233 -26.79 24.54 4.11
C SER A 233 -27.64 23.26 4.05
N GLN A 234 -28.00 22.81 2.84
CA GLN A 234 -28.66 21.51 2.67
C GLN A 234 -27.74 20.34 3.04
N VAL A 235 -26.46 20.37 2.65
CA VAL A 235 -25.47 19.36 3.09
C VAL A 235 -25.40 19.33 4.62
N GLU A 236 -25.26 20.47 5.28
CA GLU A 236 -25.19 20.55 6.74
C GLU A 236 -26.46 19.98 7.41
N ARG A 237 -27.65 20.37 6.90
CA ARG A 237 -28.95 19.91 7.40
C ARG A 237 -29.08 18.40 7.31
N TYR A 238 -28.86 17.83 6.13
CA TYR A 238 -29.05 16.40 5.90
C TYR A 238 -27.94 15.55 6.54
N ALA A 239 -26.69 16.03 6.54
CA ALA A 239 -25.59 15.35 7.23
C ALA A 239 -25.83 15.31 8.74
N SER A 240 -26.30 16.41 9.35
CA SER A 240 -26.60 16.44 10.78
C SER A 240 -27.75 15.49 11.12
N ALA A 241 -28.83 15.51 10.35
CA ALA A 241 -29.98 14.61 10.54
C ALA A 241 -29.61 13.12 10.37
N ALA A 242 -28.68 12.78 9.47
CA ALA A 242 -28.17 11.42 9.33
C ALA A 242 -27.29 11.01 10.52
N LEU A 243 -26.43 11.92 10.98
CA LEU A 243 -25.53 11.68 12.12
C LEU A 243 -26.26 11.58 13.47
N GLU A 244 -27.46 12.15 13.59
CA GLU A 244 -28.35 11.94 14.74
C GLU A 244 -28.83 10.48 14.83
N ILE A 245 -28.95 9.78 13.70
CA ILE A 245 -29.33 8.36 13.63
C ILE A 245 -28.10 7.45 13.74
N ASP A 246 -27.05 7.73 12.98
CA ASP A 246 -25.77 7.02 13.03
C ASP A 246 -24.59 7.99 13.04
N GLY A 247 -24.04 8.22 14.23
CA GLY A 247 -22.90 9.11 14.46
C GLY A 247 -21.56 8.57 13.96
N ASN A 248 -21.50 7.35 13.40
CA ASN A 248 -20.25 6.70 12.98
C ASN A 248 -19.96 6.81 11.47
N ILE A 249 -20.70 7.66 10.74
CA ILE A 249 -20.49 7.89 9.32
C ILE A 249 -19.34 8.88 9.10
N ALA A 250 -18.12 8.38 8.95
CA ALA A 250 -16.90 9.19 8.83
C ALA A 250 -16.94 10.24 7.69
N ALA A 251 -17.55 9.90 6.55
CA ALA A 251 -17.65 10.77 5.39
C ALA A 251 -18.45 12.06 5.66
N LEU A 252 -19.54 11.96 6.44
CA LEU A 252 -20.37 13.12 6.78
C LEU A 252 -19.62 14.09 7.69
N TRP A 253 -18.88 13.58 8.67
CA TRP A 253 -18.00 14.40 9.50
C TRP A 253 -16.94 15.14 8.68
N TYR A 254 -16.33 14.46 7.70
CA TYR A 254 -15.38 15.09 6.77
C TYR A 254 -16.04 16.21 5.95
N MET A 255 -17.24 15.99 5.39
CA MET A 255 -17.97 17.01 4.62
C MET A 255 -18.29 18.23 5.48
N ARG A 256 -18.80 18.03 6.69
CA ARG A 256 -19.11 19.11 7.64
C ARG A 256 -17.86 19.89 8.04
N GLY A 257 -16.76 19.21 8.31
CA GLY A 257 -15.47 19.83 8.61
C GLY A 257 -14.97 20.73 7.48
N ARG A 258 -15.12 20.29 6.22
CA ARG A 258 -14.80 21.12 5.05
C ARG A 258 -15.71 22.34 4.91
N LEU A 259 -17.00 22.19 5.15
CA LEU A 259 -17.93 23.33 5.10
C LEU A 259 -17.66 24.33 6.22
N ALA A 260 -17.27 23.86 7.41
CA ALA A 260 -16.88 24.72 8.52
C ALA A 260 -15.65 25.58 8.19
N LEU A 261 -14.65 25.04 7.48
CA LEU A 261 -13.52 25.82 6.96
C LEU A 261 -13.98 26.92 6.00
N THR A 262 -14.88 26.61 5.06
CA THR A 262 -15.43 27.63 4.15
C THR A 262 -16.19 28.74 4.89
N ARG A 263 -16.80 28.42 6.04
CA ARG A 263 -17.48 29.39 6.93
C ARG A 263 -16.53 30.14 7.86
N ASN A 264 -15.22 29.91 7.77
CA ASN A 264 -14.21 30.46 8.68
C ASN A 264 -14.48 30.10 10.16
N ALA A 265 -14.95 28.88 10.41
CA ALA A 265 -15.18 28.31 11.73
C ALA A 265 -14.16 27.19 12.02
N PRO A 266 -12.88 27.52 12.29
CA PRO A 266 -11.81 26.53 12.36
C PRO A 266 -11.91 25.58 13.56
N ALA A 267 -12.48 26.04 14.68
CA ALA A 267 -12.70 25.20 15.86
C ALA A 267 -13.69 24.05 15.56
N GLU A 268 -14.84 24.37 14.96
CA GLU A 268 -15.82 23.37 14.50
C GLU A 268 -15.20 22.44 13.45
N ALA A 269 -14.44 23.00 12.50
CA ALA A 269 -13.78 22.21 11.47
C ALA A 269 -12.83 21.18 12.09
N ARG A 270 -12.00 21.60 13.06
CA ARG A 270 -11.06 20.73 13.76
C ARG A 270 -11.78 19.58 14.49
N GLU A 271 -12.89 19.87 15.17
CA GLU A 271 -13.68 18.85 15.85
C GLU A 271 -14.27 17.82 14.87
N PHE A 272 -14.90 18.28 13.79
CA PHE A 272 -15.50 17.38 12.80
C PHE A 272 -14.45 16.56 12.04
N LEU A 273 -13.32 17.18 11.67
CA LEU A 273 -12.24 16.49 10.96
C LEU A 273 -11.54 15.47 11.85
N ALA A 274 -11.28 15.79 13.12
CA ALA A 274 -10.74 14.84 14.09
C ALA A 274 -11.69 13.66 14.32
N ARG A 275 -13.01 13.92 14.34
CA ARG A 275 -14.01 12.85 14.42
C ARG A 275 -14.00 11.96 13.18
N ALA A 276 -13.89 12.55 11.99
CA ALA A 276 -13.77 11.79 10.74
C ALA A 276 -12.52 10.89 10.73
N GLU A 277 -11.36 11.41 11.16
CA GLU A 277 -10.12 10.64 11.30
C GLU A 277 -10.27 9.49 12.29
N ALA A 278 -10.87 9.75 13.47
CA ALA A 278 -11.11 8.73 14.49
C ALA A 278 -12.04 7.60 14.02
N LEU A 279 -12.95 7.88 13.08
CA LEU A 279 -13.84 6.91 12.45
C LEU A 279 -13.21 6.21 11.23
N GLY A 280 -11.91 6.44 10.96
CA GLY A 280 -11.17 5.76 9.91
C GLY A 280 -11.22 6.43 8.53
N PHE A 281 -11.62 7.70 8.44
CA PHE A 281 -11.49 8.43 7.17
C PHE A 281 -10.01 8.59 6.79
N ALA A 282 -9.74 8.62 5.48
CA ALA A 282 -8.39 8.61 4.95
C ALA A 282 -7.57 9.83 5.45
N ARG A 283 -6.54 9.57 6.27
CA ARG A 283 -5.74 10.59 6.96
C ARG A 283 -5.05 11.56 6.00
N ASP A 284 -4.61 11.08 4.85
CA ASP A 284 -4.01 11.88 3.77
C ASP A 284 -4.95 12.98 3.23
N ARG A 285 -6.27 12.81 3.34
CA ARG A 285 -7.26 13.82 2.95
C ARG A 285 -7.62 14.77 4.09
N VAL A 286 -7.51 14.31 5.33
CA VAL A 286 -7.91 15.08 6.53
C VAL A 286 -6.78 16.01 6.97
N LEU A 287 -5.52 15.55 6.95
CA LEU A 287 -4.38 16.32 7.45
C LEU A 287 -4.23 17.72 6.85
N PRO A 288 -4.37 17.94 5.52
CA PRO A 288 -4.28 19.28 4.96
C PRO A 288 -5.35 20.23 5.50
N LEU A 289 -6.55 19.72 5.77
CA LEU A 289 -7.66 20.51 6.29
C LEU A 289 -7.53 20.78 7.79
N LEU A 290 -7.01 19.83 8.56
CA LEU A 290 -6.66 20.05 9.97
C LEU A 290 -5.55 21.10 10.11
N ALA A 291 -4.58 21.08 9.20
CA ALA A 291 -3.55 22.10 9.15
C ALA A 291 -4.11 23.47 8.73
N GLU A 292 -5.05 23.51 7.79
CA GLU A 292 -5.77 24.74 7.45
C GLU A 292 -6.53 25.30 8.66
N ALA A 293 -7.25 24.46 9.42
CA ALA A 293 -7.92 24.86 10.65
C ALA A 293 -6.94 25.46 11.67
N ALA A 294 -5.82 24.77 11.94
CA ALA A 294 -4.80 25.24 12.87
C ALA A 294 -4.13 26.55 12.39
N TYR A 295 -3.94 26.70 11.09
CA TYR A 295 -3.41 27.94 10.51
C TYR A 295 -4.35 29.13 10.73
N LEU A 296 -5.66 28.94 10.53
CA LEU A 296 -6.69 29.96 10.80
C LEU A 296 -6.75 30.33 12.30
N GLU A 297 -6.52 29.36 13.18
CA GLU A 297 -6.38 29.57 14.64
C GLU A 297 -5.03 30.20 15.05
N ARG A 298 -4.11 30.42 14.09
CA ARG A 298 -2.73 30.89 14.30
C ARG A 298 -1.85 29.94 15.14
N ASP A 299 -2.23 28.66 15.23
CA ASP A 299 -1.42 27.61 15.85
C ASP A 299 -0.45 26.99 14.82
N TYR A 300 0.61 27.73 14.51
CA TYR A 300 1.62 27.31 13.54
C TYR A 300 2.44 26.11 14.01
N ALA A 301 2.50 25.84 15.31
CA ALA A 301 3.18 24.67 15.85
C ALA A 301 2.42 23.38 15.45
N THR A 302 1.11 23.40 15.59
CA THR A 302 0.25 22.28 15.14
C THR A 302 0.31 22.11 13.62
N VAL A 303 0.32 23.21 12.84
CA VAL A 303 0.49 23.14 11.37
C VAL A 303 1.77 22.39 10.99
N ARG A 304 2.91 22.77 11.58
CA ARG A 304 4.20 22.13 11.30
C ARG A 304 4.18 20.64 11.64
N ARG A 305 3.61 20.27 12.79
CA ARG A 305 3.46 18.86 13.19
C ARG A 305 2.60 18.07 12.19
N LEU A 306 1.43 18.59 11.82
CA LEU A 306 0.51 17.90 10.89
C LEU A 306 1.12 17.75 9.49
N MET A 307 1.90 18.74 9.03
CA MET A 307 2.60 18.68 7.75
C MET A 307 3.81 17.72 7.78
N ALA A 308 4.48 17.58 8.92
CA ALA A 308 5.55 16.59 9.10
C ALA A 308 5.00 15.15 9.13
N ASP A 309 3.83 14.95 9.74
CA ASP A 309 3.12 13.67 9.80
C ASP A 309 2.51 13.24 8.45
N PHE A 310 2.51 14.12 7.45
CA PHE A 310 1.93 13.84 6.15
C PHE A 310 2.80 12.87 5.36
N ASP A 311 2.43 11.58 5.40
CA ASP A 311 3.06 10.51 4.64
C ASP A 311 2.12 9.99 3.55
N SER A 312 2.25 10.55 2.34
CA SER A 312 1.54 10.06 1.16
C SER A 312 2.52 9.93 -0.01
N PRO A 313 2.58 8.77 -0.70
CA PRO A 313 3.49 8.56 -1.81
C PRO A 313 3.15 9.41 -3.04
N SER A 314 1.93 9.96 -3.12
CA SER A 314 1.50 10.84 -4.20
C SER A 314 0.68 12.00 -3.66
N PRO A 315 1.33 13.00 -3.03
CA PRO A 315 0.63 14.19 -2.53
C PRO A 315 -0.01 14.93 -3.70
N LEU A 316 -1.22 15.46 -3.45
CA LEU A 316 -1.91 16.35 -4.38
C LEU A 316 -0.95 17.48 -4.83
N PRO A 317 -0.92 17.87 -6.11
CA PRO A 317 0.00 18.89 -6.61
C PRO A 317 -0.05 20.21 -5.82
N LEU A 318 -1.23 20.60 -5.34
CA LEU A 318 -1.45 21.80 -4.53
C LEU A 318 -0.84 21.71 -3.12
N VAL A 319 -0.67 20.51 -2.58
CA VAL A 319 -0.14 20.27 -1.23
C VAL A 319 1.39 20.23 -1.24
N ARG A 320 2.02 19.92 -2.37
CA ARG A 320 3.49 19.82 -2.49
C ARG A 320 4.24 21.09 -2.06
N PRO A 321 3.85 22.31 -2.47
CA PRO A 321 4.52 23.53 -2.01
C PRO A 321 4.38 23.74 -0.50
N LEU A 322 3.22 23.39 0.06
CA LEU A 322 2.96 23.50 1.50
C LEU A 322 3.85 22.56 2.31
N LEU A 323 3.98 21.30 1.88
CA LEU A 323 4.88 20.34 2.52
C LEU A 323 6.32 20.85 2.51
N ARG A 324 6.81 21.36 1.37
CA ARG A 324 8.16 21.93 1.28
C ARG A 324 8.39 23.09 2.25
N TYR A 325 7.41 23.98 2.40
CA TYR A 325 7.53 25.15 3.27
C TYR A 325 7.51 24.78 4.76
N TRP A 326 6.65 23.83 5.16
CA TRP A 326 6.49 23.47 6.57
C TRP A 326 7.48 22.39 7.04
N GLN A 327 8.03 21.59 6.13
CA GLN A 327 9.04 20.58 6.43
C GLN A 327 10.50 21.08 6.31
N SER A 328 10.72 22.29 5.78
CA SER A 328 12.01 22.98 5.87
C SER A 328 12.24 23.56 7.26
#